data_AF-A0A2H1KL77-F1
#
_entry.id   AF-A0A2H1KL77-F1
#
_cell.length_a   1.000
_cell.length_b   1.000
_cell.length_c   1.000
_cell.angle_alpha   90.00
_cell.angle_beta   90.00
_cell.angle_gamma   90.00
#
_symmetry.space_group_name_H-M   'P 1'
#
loop_
_entity.id
_entity.type
_entity.pdbx_description
1 polymer ?
#
loop_
_entity_poly.entity_id
_entity_poly.type
_entity_poly.pdbx_seq_one_letter_code
_entity_poly.pdbx_strand_id
1 'polypeptide(L)'
;MFKTTPPTRPAHDRSVGAETMMSGEDAKRSLVVSHRLPVERCSGRSVLSPGLASSLIPMLRDRGGAWVGSTSAEQCKQFELDGVRLVPLDLDAEEHFAFYDGFSKTTLWPLYHDVIVRPEFHAAWWNAYRSVNARFAQAAVDSAALGATVWVHDYHLQLVPEMIRAQRPDVRIGFYSHLPFPPRELFAQLPWRADIVRGLLGANVIGFQQDSDLNNFRSAALHFSDVESGALDEVLGTFPMSIDACTIRDLAAAATTQLEARRMRMSFGNPEKLLVGIDQLDPAKGIVHRLLAYEELLNEGAIDPKTTALVQIAVPSREGHTSNDELRAEVEQLVGRINGRFSTLERAAIYYCHRSSSLEQMVSIYLAADTLLATSLRAGMNLVAKEFVAARHGRGGSLVLSEFAGAAAELHQSLLVNPYDIDELKLAIWRAAAIPDDEARRRIDSIAEIVADHDARWWVRTFLAALEPADLATDHDISRPISPGTQQGPPACGPRSSLLPRERHVDIVR
;
A
#
# COMPACT_ATOMS: atom_id res chain seq x y z
N MET A 1 46.29 58.17 -51.62
CA MET A 1 44.82 58.30 -51.63
C MET A 1 44.23 56.91 -51.73
N PHE A 2 43.69 56.43 -50.62
CA PHE A 2 43.05 55.13 -50.44
C PHE A 2 41.56 55.21 -50.80
N LYS A 3 41.01 54.15 -51.40
CA LYS A 3 39.79 53.48 -50.93
C LYS A 3 39.60 52.16 -51.68
N THR A 4 39.88 51.10 -50.95
CA THR A 4 39.48 49.72 -51.21
C THR A 4 38.03 49.53 -50.76
N THR A 5 37.23 48.79 -51.53
CA THR A 5 35.85 48.40 -51.17
C THR A 5 35.74 46.88 -51.31
N PRO A 6 35.20 46.14 -50.32
CA PRO A 6 35.32 44.68 -50.24
C PRO A 6 34.14 43.94 -50.90
N PRO A 7 34.25 42.62 -51.16
CA PRO A 7 33.14 41.81 -51.65
C PRO A 7 32.21 41.37 -50.51
N THR A 8 30.91 41.39 -50.79
CA THR A 8 29.79 41.00 -49.94
C THR A 8 29.66 39.47 -49.80
N ARG A 9 29.53 38.99 -48.56
CA ARG A 9 29.14 37.61 -48.18
C ARG A 9 27.63 37.37 -48.38
N PRO A 10 27.20 36.12 -48.62
CA PRO A 10 25.78 35.77 -48.79
C PRO A 10 25.04 35.77 -47.45
N ALA A 11 23.74 36.10 -47.50
CA ALA A 11 22.84 36.16 -46.36
C ALA A 11 22.54 34.76 -45.80
N HIS A 12 22.73 34.62 -44.48
CA HIS A 12 22.18 33.52 -43.70
C HIS A 12 20.70 33.83 -43.41
N ASP A 13 19.82 32.99 -43.93
CA ASP A 13 18.42 32.92 -43.58
C ASP A 13 18.29 32.38 -42.15
N ARG A 14 17.74 33.20 -41.24
CA ARG A 14 17.35 32.80 -39.89
C ARG A 14 15.86 32.49 -39.94
N SER A 15 15.50 31.22 -40.12
CA SER A 15 14.17 30.75 -39.79
C SER A 15 14.00 30.76 -38.27
N VAL A 16 13.09 31.62 -37.80
CA VAL A 16 12.62 31.69 -36.43
C VAL A 16 11.90 30.39 -36.10
N GLY A 17 12.27 29.78 -34.97
CA GLY A 17 11.72 28.53 -34.48
C GLY A 17 10.23 28.64 -34.22
N ALA A 18 9.50 27.62 -34.66
CA ALA A 18 8.13 27.40 -34.25
C ALA A 18 8.11 27.01 -32.76
N GLU A 19 7.63 27.91 -31.92
CA GLU A 19 7.12 27.56 -30.60
C GLU A 19 5.94 26.61 -30.80
N THR A 20 6.16 25.31 -30.58
CA THR A 20 5.08 24.34 -30.52
C THR A 20 4.26 24.63 -29.26
N MET A 21 3.14 25.34 -29.43
CA MET A 21 2.13 25.51 -28.39
C MET A 21 1.69 24.13 -27.90
N MET A 22 1.87 23.86 -26.61
CA MET A 22 1.39 22.67 -25.93
C MET A 22 -0.13 22.55 -26.10
N SER A 23 -0.61 21.40 -26.59
CA SER A 23 -2.00 21.02 -26.37
C SER A 23 -2.15 20.64 -24.89
N GLY A 24 -3.22 21.09 -24.23
CA GLY A 24 -3.49 20.76 -22.82
C GLY A 24 -3.72 19.26 -22.54
N GLU A 25 -3.71 18.41 -23.57
CA GLU A 25 -3.85 16.95 -23.48
C GLU A 25 -2.52 16.23 -23.24
N ASP A 26 -1.40 16.70 -23.81
CA ASP A 26 -0.10 16.02 -23.63
C ASP A 26 0.49 16.23 -22.23
N ALA A 27 0.18 17.36 -21.59
CA ALA A 27 0.58 17.67 -20.20
C ALA A 27 -0.13 16.81 -19.13
N LYS A 28 -1.16 16.03 -19.50
CA LYS A 28 -1.94 15.22 -18.55
C LYS A 28 -1.46 13.78 -18.41
N ARG A 29 -0.56 13.31 -19.29
CA ARG A 29 -0.12 11.90 -19.27
C ARG A 29 0.63 11.58 -17.99
N SER A 30 0.16 10.53 -17.32
CA SER A 30 0.70 10.06 -16.05
C SER A 30 1.33 8.68 -16.21
N LEU A 31 2.46 8.48 -15.57
CA LEU A 31 3.20 7.23 -15.56
C LEU A 31 3.34 6.76 -14.11
N VAL A 32 2.91 5.54 -13.82
CA VAL A 32 3.18 4.89 -12.55
C VAL A 32 4.39 3.97 -12.71
N VAL A 33 5.29 3.97 -11.73
CA VAL A 33 6.44 3.07 -11.68
C VAL A 33 6.43 2.36 -10.33
N SER A 34 6.24 1.05 -10.33
CA SER A 34 6.27 0.24 -9.09
C SER A 34 7.06 -1.04 -9.33
N HIS A 35 7.49 -1.71 -8.25
CA HIS A 35 8.24 -2.96 -8.39
C HIS A 35 7.50 -3.97 -9.28
N ARG A 36 6.23 -4.27 -9.01
CA ARG A 36 5.43 -5.21 -9.82
C ARG A 36 4.41 -4.51 -10.69
N LEU A 37 4.06 -5.10 -11.84
CA LEU A 37 2.85 -4.75 -12.58
C LEU A 37 1.58 -5.09 -11.79
N PRO A 38 0.43 -4.46 -12.09
CA PRO A 38 -0.84 -4.71 -11.42
C PRO A 38 -1.51 -6.05 -11.82
N VAL A 39 -0.78 -6.95 -12.49
CA VAL A 39 -1.31 -8.22 -13.00
C VAL A 39 -0.38 -9.38 -12.72
N GLU A 40 -0.96 -10.58 -12.60
CA GLU A 40 -0.19 -11.82 -12.46
C GLU A 40 0.25 -12.42 -13.81
N ARG A 41 -0.39 -12.02 -14.93
CA ARG A 41 -0.15 -12.60 -16.27
C ARG A 41 -0.15 -11.55 -17.37
N CYS A 42 0.68 -11.80 -18.39
CA CYS A 42 1.00 -10.87 -19.48
C CYS A 42 0.05 -10.87 -20.68
N SER A 43 -1.06 -11.61 -20.64
CA SER A 43 -2.18 -11.49 -21.60
C SER A 43 -3.39 -12.31 -21.14
N GLY A 44 -4.61 -11.87 -21.49
CA GLY A 44 -5.88 -12.57 -21.20
C GLY A 44 -6.78 -11.86 -20.19
N ARG A 45 -7.71 -12.60 -19.55
CA ARG A 45 -8.41 -12.15 -18.33
C ARG A 45 -7.38 -12.11 -17.19
N SER A 46 -6.60 -11.04 -17.11
CA SER A 46 -5.63 -10.86 -16.04
C SER A 46 -6.36 -10.51 -14.75
N VAL A 47 -6.08 -11.26 -13.68
CA VAL A 47 -6.54 -10.90 -12.33
C VAL A 47 -5.71 -9.71 -11.88
N LEU A 48 -6.40 -8.63 -11.51
CA LEU A 48 -5.75 -7.47 -10.90
C LEU A 48 -5.32 -7.83 -9.49
N SER A 49 -4.04 -7.58 -9.18
CA SER A 49 -3.56 -7.68 -7.80
C SER A 49 -4.24 -6.58 -6.97
N PRO A 50 -4.98 -6.92 -5.89
CA PRO A 50 -5.67 -5.94 -5.06
C PRO A 50 -4.70 -4.90 -4.46
N GLY A 51 -5.21 -3.70 -4.13
CA GLY A 51 -4.46 -2.66 -3.41
C GLY A 51 -4.10 -1.46 -4.29
N LEU A 52 -2.81 -1.25 -4.58
CA LEU A 52 -2.34 -0.07 -5.34
C LEU A 52 -3.02 0.04 -6.72
N ALA A 53 -3.23 -1.10 -7.39
CA ALA A 53 -3.82 -1.17 -8.72
C ALA A 53 -5.27 -0.65 -8.77
N SER A 54 -6.12 -1.02 -7.80
CA SER A 54 -7.52 -0.58 -7.76
C SER A 54 -7.67 0.93 -7.62
N SER A 55 -6.68 1.57 -6.99
CA SER A 55 -6.66 3.01 -6.74
C SER A 55 -6.08 3.80 -7.93
N LEU A 56 -5.05 3.25 -8.59
CA LEU A 56 -4.29 3.97 -9.63
C LEU A 56 -4.75 3.69 -11.07
N ILE A 57 -5.32 2.54 -11.37
CA ILE A 57 -5.78 2.23 -12.75
C ILE A 57 -6.84 3.23 -13.24
N PRO A 58 -7.89 3.58 -12.47
CA PRO A 58 -8.86 4.58 -12.90
C PRO A 58 -8.21 5.93 -13.25
N MET A 59 -7.28 6.38 -12.38
CA MET A 59 -6.52 7.61 -12.59
C MET A 59 -5.65 7.55 -13.86
N LEU A 60 -4.96 6.44 -14.11
CA LEU A 60 -4.13 6.27 -15.31
C LEU A 60 -4.98 6.24 -16.57
N ARG A 61 -6.13 5.56 -16.54
CA ARG A 61 -7.07 5.47 -17.68
C ARG A 61 -7.54 6.85 -18.11
N ASP A 62 -7.98 7.67 -17.15
CA ASP A 62 -8.51 9.02 -17.43
C ASP A 62 -7.44 9.99 -17.94
N ARG A 63 -6.16 9.67 -17.70
CA ARG A 63 -4.99 10.48 -18.07
C ARG A 63 -4.20 9.90 -19.25
N GLY A 64 -4.68 8.84 -19.91
CA GLY A 64 -3.96 8.19 -21.01
C GLY A 64 -2.58 7.67 -20.61
N GLY A 65 -2.49 7.14 -19.39
CA GLY A 65 -1.26 6.84 -18.69
C GLY A 65 -0.69 5.44 -18.95
N ALA A 66 0.52 5.23 -18.41
CA ALA A 66 1.22 3.96 -18.49
C ALA A 66 1.65 3.48 -17.09
N TRP A 67 1.95 2.19 -16.98
CA TRP A 67 2.46 1.57 -15.77
C TRP A 67 3.71 0.75 -16.10
N VAL A 68 4.84 1.12 -15.51
CA VAL A 68 6.10 0.39 -15.58
C VAL A 68 6.25 -0.49 -14.35
N GLY A 69 6.53 -1.78 -14.56
CA GLY A 69 6.60 -2.76 -13.47
C GLY A 69 7.30 -4.06 -13.89
N SER A 70 7.86 -4.79 -12.93
CA SER A 70 8.36 -6.14 -13.18
C SER A 70 7.22 -7.15 -13.31
N THR A 71 7.53 -8.26 -13.96
CA THR A 71 6.64 -9.41 -14.12
C THR A 71 7.42 -10.69 -13.95
N SER A 72 6.77 -11.72 -13.41
CA SER A 72 7.32 -13.08 -13.35
C SER A 72 7.09 -13.88 -14.64
N ALA A 73 6.34 -13.33 -15.60
CA ALA A 73 6.10 -13.98 -16.88
C ALA A 73 7.24 -13.67 -17.85
N GLU A 74 7.91 -14.71 -18.34
CA GLU A 74 9.00 -14.58 -19.31
C GLU A 74 8.53 -13.92 -20.62
N GLN A 75 9.36 -13.04 -21.18
CA GLN A 75 9.18 -12.43 -22.51
C GLN A 75 7.86 -11.66 -22.65
N CYS A 76 7.44 -11.02 -21.56
CA CYS A 76 6.26 -10.18 -21.55
C CYS A 76 6.50 -8.95 -22.41
N LYS A 77 5.75 -8.79 -23.50
CA LYS A 77 5.77 -7.56 -24.30
C LYS A 77 4.81 -6.54 -23.72
N GLN A 78 5.03 -5.26 -24.03
CA GLN A 78 4.09 -4.20 -23.69
C GLN A 78 2.67 -4.53 -24.19
N PHE A 79 1.67 -4.30 -23.33
CA PHE A 79 0.25 -4.58 -23.63
C PHE A 79 -0.66 -3.54 -22.96
N GLU A 80 -1.95 -3.57 -23.28
CA GLU A 80 -2.93 -2.66 -22.72
C GLU A 80 -3.89 -3.40 -21.77
N LEU A 81 -4.20 -2.78 -20.65
CA LEU A 81 -5.22 -3.22 -19.71
C LEU A 81 -6.11 -2.02 -19.40
N ASP A 82 -7.38 -2.11 -19.74
CA ASP A 82 -8.37 -1.08 -19.39
C ASP A 82 -7.98 0.35 -19.79
N GLY A 83 -7.41 0.54 -20.98
CA GLY A 83 -6.93 1.86 -21.45
C GLY A 83 -5.59 2.29 -20.86
N VAL A 84 -4.95 1.46 -20.03
CA VAL A 84 -3.64 1.72 -19.43
C VAL A 84 -2.58 0.86 -20.12
N ARG A 85 -1.49 1.50 -20.56
CA ARG A 85 -0.37 0.81 -21.19
C ARG A 85 0.56 0.22 -20.13
N LEU A 86 0.71 -1.10 -20.11
CA LEU A 86 1.61 -1.80 -19.20
C LEU A 86 2.95 -2.08 -19.87
N VAL A 87 4.03 -1.63 -19.22
CA VAL A 87 5.42 -1.72 -19.67
C VAL A 87 6.17 -2.67 -18.73
N PRO A 88 6.26 -3.97 -19.08
CA PRO A 88 6.93 -4.97 -18.25
C PRO A 88 8.45 -4.82 -18.27
N LEU A 89 9.09 -5.06 -17.12
CA LEU A 89 10.52 -5.32 -16.99
C LEU A 89 10.74 -6.78 -16.61
N ASP A 90 11.49 -7.49 -17.44
CA ASP A 90 11.91 -8.86 -17.15
C ASP A 90 13.10 -8.82 -16.17
N LEU A 91 12.96 -9.45 -15.01
CA LEU A 91 14.06 -9.68 -14.08
C LEU A 91 14.41 -11.16 -14.16
N ASP A 92 15.68 -11.49 -14.41
CA ASP A 92 16.10 -12.88 -14.31
C ASP A 92 16.13 -13.35 -12.84
N ALA A 93 16.34 -14.64 -12.62
CA ALA A 93 16.29 -15.21 -11.28
C ALA A 93 17.39 -14.66 -10.35
N GLU A 94 18.56 -14.33 -10.88
CA GLU A 94 19.68 -13.78 -10.12
C GLU A 94 19.42 -12.31 -9.75
N GLU A 95 18.93 -11.53 -10.71
CA GLU A 95 18.47 -10.16 -10.49
C GLU A 95 17.34 -10.14 -9.46
N HIS A 96 16.30 -10.96 -9.62
CA HIS A 96 15.19 -11.03 -8.67
C HIS A 96 15.69 -11.36 -7.26
N PHE A 97 16.55 -12.37 -7.12
CA PHE A 97 17.10 -12.73 -5.82
C PHE A 97 17.91 -11.58 -5.22
N ALA A 98 18.88 -11.00 -5.94
CA ALA A 98 19.77 -9.98 -5.37
C ALA A 98 19.04 -8.63 -5.11
N PHE A 99 18.14 -8.22 -5.98
CA PHE A 99 17.38 -6.96 -5.87
C PHE A 99 16.21 -7.06 -4.89
N TYR A 100 15.32 -8.05 -5.08
CA TYR A 100 14.08 -8.14 -4.34
C TYR A 100 14.27 -8.91 -3.03
N ASP A 101 14.70 -10.17 -3.09
CA ASP A 101 14.83 -11.00 -1.89
C ASP A 101 15.98 -10.54 -1.00
N GLY A 102 17.11 -10.15 -1.61
CA GLY A 102 18.29 -9.61 -0.96
C GLY A 102 18.11 -8.17 -0.49
N PHE A 103 18.40 -7.20 -1.35
CA PHE A 103 18.45 -5.80 -0.92
C PHE A 103 17.10 -5.27 -0.42
N SER A 104 16.03 -5.49 -1.17
CA SER A 104 14.72 -4.93 -0.79
C SER A 104 14.18 -5.61 0.47
N LYS A 105 14.06 -6.94 0.48
CA LYS A 105 13.34 -7.66 1.54
C LYS A 105 14.22 -8.17 2.69
N THR A 106 15.55 -8.23 2.54
CA THR A 106 16.49 -8.64 3.61
C THR A 106 17.35 -7.48 4.14
N THR A 107 17.53 -6.41 3.37
CA THR A 107 18.18 -5.18 3.86
C THR A 107 17.17 -4.11 4.26
N LEU A 108 16.40 -3.58 3.30
CA LEU A 108 15.56 -2.40 3.54
C LEU A 108 14.33 -2.70 4.39
N TRP A 109 13.58 -3.77 4.07
CA TRP A 109 12.36 -4.15 4.80
C TRP A 109 12.59 -4.28 6.32
N PRO A 110 13.53 -5.12 6.82
CA PRO A 110 13.80 -5.21 8.25
C PRO A 110 14.30 -3.88 8.84
N LEU A 111 15.16 -3.15 8.12
CA LEU A 111 15.68 -1.87 8.59
C LEU A 111 14.57 -0.82 8.79
N TYR A 112 13.57 -0.81 7.90
CA TYR A 112 12.47 0.17 7.92
C TYR A 112 11.35 -0.24 8.87
N HIS A 113 11.34 -1.50 9.32
CA HIS A 113 10.43 -2.02 10.34
C HIS A 113 11.17 -2.20 11.68
N ASP A 114 11.88 -1.15 12.11
CA ASP A 114 12.52 -1.04 13.42
C ASP A 114 13.43 -2.21 13.79
N VAL A 115 14.08 -2.84 12.80
CA VAL A 115 14.98 -3.98 12.98
C VAL A 115 14.38 -5.12 13.83
N ILE A 116 13.06 -5.35 13.70
CA ILE A 116 12.34 -6.51 14.25
C ILE A 116 13.05 -7.81 13.86
N VAL A 117 13.54 -7.86 12.63
CA VAL A 117 14.51 -8.84 12.17
C VAL A 117 15.79 -8.09 11.82
N ARG A 118 16.94 -8.70 12.10
CA ARG A 118 18.25 -8.10 11.80
C ARG A 118 18.41 -7.92 10.28
N PRO A 119 18.80 -6.73 9.78
CA PRO A 119 19.06 -6.51 8.37
C PRO A 119 20.44 -7.06 8.02
N GLU A 120 20.58 -7.54 6.79
CA GLU A 120 21.88 -7.94 6.23
C GLU A 120 22.35 -6.94 5.17
N PHE A 121 23.66 -6.68 5.12
CA PHE A 121 24.25 -5.72 4.20
C PHE A 121 25.26 -6.41 3.29
N HIS A 122 24.91 -6.57 2.02
CA HIS A 122 25.77 -7.20 1.01
C HIS A 122 25.96 -6.27 -0.18
N ALA A 123 27.21 -5.98 -0.54
CA ALA A 123 27.53 -5.07 -1.65
C ALA A 123 27.04 -5.58 -3.01
N ALA A 124 27.02 -6.90 -3.21
CA ALA A 124 26.46 -7.51 -4.42
C ALA A 124 24.96 -7.19 -4.58
N TRP A 125 24.18 -7.27 -3.50
CA TRP A 125 22.76 -6.92 -3.51
C TRP A 125 22.53 -5.43 -3.79
N TRP A 126 23.37 -4.56 -3.23
CA TRP A 126 23.33 -3.13 -3.55
C TRP A 126 23.62 -2.85 -5.04
N ASN A 127 24.62 -3.52 -5.62
CA ASN A 127 24.94 -3.35 -7.03
C ASN A 127 23.79 -3.80 -7.93
N ALA A 128 23.16 -4.92 -7.61
CA ALA A 128 21.94 -5.38 -8.29
C ALA A 128 20.80 -4.36 -8.12
N TYR A 129 20.60 -3.82 -6.91
CA TYR A 129 19.59 -2.81 -6.64
C TYR A 129 19.76 -1.54 -7.47
N ARG A 130 20.99 -1.05 -7.59
CA ARG A 130 21.32 0.08 -8.49
C ARG A 130 21.08 -0.25 -9.95
N SER A 131 21.52 -1.42 -10.41
CA SER A 131 21.36 -1.86 -11.81
C SER A 131 19.88 -1.95 -12.20
N VAL A 132 19.07 -2.60 -11.35
CA VAL A 132 17.62 -2.74 -11.57
C VAL A 132 16.92 -1.38 -11.51
N ASN A 133 17.24 -0.52 -10.54
CA ASN A 133 16.70 0.85 -10.48
C ASN A 133 17.02 1.64 -11.75
N ALA A 134 18.23 1.51 -12.32
CA ALA A 134 18.59 2.17 -13.57
C ALA A 134 17.73 1.69 -14.75
N ARG A 135 17.39 0.40 -14.80
CA ARG A 135 16.49 -0.15 -15.83
C ARG A 135 15.06 0.37 -15.68
N PHE A 136 14.54 0.44 -14.44
CA PHE A 136 13.25 1.05 -14.16
C PHE A 136 13.21 2.54 -14.56
N ALA A 137 14.26 3.29 -14.23
CA ALA A 137 14.40 4.68 -14.63
C ALA A 137 14.44 4.83 -16.15
N GLN A 138 15.19 3.99 -16.86
CA GLN A 138 15.24 4.02 -18.32
C GLN A 138 13.87 3.73 -18.95
N ALA A 139 13.19 2.68 -18.51
CA ALA A 139 11.85 2.35 -18.99
C ALA A 139 10.84 3.49 -18.74
N ALA A 140 10.99 4.20 -17.62
CA ALA A 140 10.18 5.38 -17.33
C ALA A 140 10.52 6.57 -18.25
N VAL A 141 11.81 6.84 -18.48
CA VAL A 141 12.29 7.88 -19.40
C VAL A 141 11.76 7.66 -20.82
N ASP A 142 11.80 6.41 -21.29
CA ASP A 142 11.35 6.02 -22.64
C ASP A 142 9.82 6.09 -22.78
N SER A 143 9.08 5.90 -21.67
CA SER A 143 7.61 5.88 -21.66
C SER A 143 6.98 7.25 -21.39
N ALA A 144 7.69 8.16 -20.73
CA ALA A 144 7.17 9.46 -20.31
C ALA A 144 7.06 10.43 -21.49
N ALA A 145 5.88 11.00 -21.71
CA ALA A 145 5.69 12.12 -22.64
C ALA A 145 6.40 13.39 -22.15
N LEU A 146 6.53 14.40 -23.01
CA LEU A 146 7.10 15.70 -22.64
C LEU A 146 6.25 16.33 -21.52
N GLY A 147 6.89 16.72 -20.41
CA GLY A 147 6.21 17.33 -19.27
C GLY A 147 5.27 16.39 -18.49
N ALA A 148 5.38 15.07 -18.70
CA ALA A 148 4.56 14.07 -18.03
C ALA A 148 4.75 14.05 -16.51
N THR A 149 3.76 13.50 -15.80
CA THR A 149 3.88 13.19 -14.37
C THR A 149 4.32 11.74 -14.21
N VAL A 150 5.40 11.49 -13.48
CA VAL A 150 5.92 10.18 -13.13
C VAL A 150 5.78 9.95 -11.64
N TRP A 151 5.01 8.94 -11.24
CA TRP A 151 4.78 8.58 -9.85
C TRP A 151 5.47 7.25 -9.53
N VAL A 152 6.58 7.34 -8.81
CA VAL A 152 7.39 6.22 -8.36
C VAL A 152 6.88 5.74 -7.00
N HIS A 153 6.68 4.42 -6.87
CA HIS A 153 6.19 3.83 -5.65
C HIS A 153 7.22 2.91 -4.99
N ASP A 154 7.38 3.17 -3.70
CA ASP A 154 7.91 2.28 -2.70
C ASP A 154 9.43 2.09 -2.63
N TYR A 155 9.87 1.52 -1.51
CA TYR A 155 11.28 1.34 -1.13
C TYR A 155 12.13 0.52 -2.12
N HIS A 156 11.51 -0.20 -3.04
CA HIS A 156 12.20 -0.93 -4.11
C HIS A 156 12.88 0.01 -5.12
N LEU A 157 12.36 1.22 -5.28
CA LEU A 157 12.68 2.11 -6.40
C LEU A 157 13.20 3.48 -5.93
N GLN A 158 13.91 3.54 -4.80
CA GLN A 158 14.30 4.80 -4.16
C GLN A 158 15.35 5.59 -4.94
N LEU A 159 16.07 4.97 -5.89
CA LEU A 159 17.06 5.66 -6.73
C LEU A 159 16.48 6.16 -8.05
N VAL A 160 15.31 5.66 -8.42
CA VAL A 160 14.65 6.00 -9.69
C VAL A 160 14.39 7.51 -9.83
N PRO A 161 13.96 8.27 -8.81
CA PRO A 161 13.65 9.69 -9.00
C PRO A 161 14.87 10.51 -9.49
N GLU A 162 16.03 10.36 -8.84
CA GLU A 162 17.28 11.00 -9.28
C GLU A 162 17.67 10.57 -10.70
N MET A 163 17.60 9.27 -10.99
CA MET A 163 17.99 8.71 -12.30
C MET A 163 17.11 9.22 -13.44
N ILE A 164 15.80 9.41 -13.20
CA ILE A 164 14.89 10.01 -14.18
C ILE A 164 15.20 11.51 -14.32
N ARG A 165 15.34 12.24 -13.21
CA ARG A 165 15.62 13.69 -13.22
C ARG A 165 16.85 14.04 -14.04
N ALA A 166 17.91 13.23 -13.93
CA ALA A 166 19.16 13.43 -14.65
C ALA A 166 19.00 13.40 -16.19
N GLN A 167 18.00 12.66 -16.70
CA GLN A 167 17.75 12.51 -18.14
C GLN A 167 16.57 13.35 -18.62
N ARG A 168 15.57 13.56 -17.76
CA ARG A 168 14.29 14.21 -18.06
C ARG A 168 14.02 15.32 -17.04
N PRO A 169 14.70 16.47 -17.14
CA PRO A 169 14.44 17.59 -16.26
C PRO A 169 13.03 18.19 -16.46
N ASP A 170 12.37 17.89 -17.58
CA ASP A 170 11.03 18.36 -17.93
C ASP A 170 9.89 17.66 -17.19
N VAL A 171 10.07 16.42 -16.72
CA VAL A 171 8.99 15.65 -16.09
C VAL A 171 8.83 16.01 -14.62
N ARG A 172 7.60 15.85 -14.11
CA ARG A 172 7.30 15.98 -12.69
C ARG A 172 7.37 14.62 -12.03
N ILE A 173 8.13 14.50 -10.95
CA ILE A 173 8.44 13.21 -10.33
C ILE A 173 7.89 13.20 -8.91
N GLY A 174 6.95 12.30 -8.62
CA GLY A 174 6.54 11.98 -7.27
C GLY A 174 7.17 10.69 -6.80
N PHE A 175 7.59 10.62 -5.55
CA PHE A 175 7.89 9.37 -4.86
C PHE A 175 6.91 9.19 -3.70
N TYR A 176 6.40 7.98 -3.50
CA TYR A 176 5.56 7.67 -2.34
C TYR A 176 6.06 6.43 -1.61
N SER A 177 6.39 6.58 -0.32
CA SER A 177 6.78 5.48 0.56
C SER A 177 5.54 4.82 1.17
N HIS A 178 5.32 3.53 0.86
CA HIS A 178 4.24 2.77 1.51
C HIS A 178 4.66 2.23 2.88
N LEU A 179 5.96 2.09 3.10
CA LEU A 179 6.57 1.68 4.35
C LEU A 179 6.74 2.87 5.30
N PRO A 180 6.86 2.59 6.61
CA PRO A 180 7.43 3.55 7.55
C PRO A 180 8.84 3.95 7.09
N PHE A 181 9.25 5.18 7.44
CA PHE A 181 10.64 5.60 7.27
C PHE A 181 11.33 5.57 8.64
N PRO A 182 12.43 4.82 8.81
CA PRO A 182 13.00 4.56 10.12
C PRO A 182 13.66 5.82 10.71
N PRO A 183 13.73 5.94 12.04
CA PRO A 183 14.53 6.99 12.70
C PRO A 183 15.96 7.03 12.19
N ARG A 184 16.56 8.23 12.19
CA ARG A 184 17.91 8.49 11.65
C ARG A 184 18.95 7.52 12.21
N GLU A 185 18.86 7.18 13.49
CA GLU A 185 19.78 6.30 14.21
C GLU A 185 19.76 4.87 13.65
N LEU A 186 18.59 4.35 13.27
CA LEU A 186 18.46 3.06 12.60
C LEU A 186 18.91 3.19 11.15
N PHE A 187 18.44 4.20 10.43
CA PHE A 187 18.80 4.43 9.03
C PHE A 187 20.31 4.59 8.81
N ALA A 188 21.03 5.13 9.79
CA ALA A 188 22.49 5.27 9.79
C ALA A 188 23.25 3.95 9.61
N GLN A 189 22.64 2.81 9.97
CA GLN A 189 23.24 1.48 9.78
C GLN A 189 23.42 1.13 8.30
N LEU A 190 22.61 1.70 7.40
CA LEU A 190 22.68 1.40 5.97
C LEU A 190 23.97 1.99 5.36
N PRO A 191 24.85 1.16 4.76
CA PRO A 191 26.10 1.66 4.16
C PRO A 191 25.86 2.68 3.04
N TRP A 192 24.76 2.51 2.29
CA TRP A 192 24.40 3.31 1.12
C TRP A 192 23.34 4.39 1.41
N ARG A 193 23.18 4.77 2.67
CA ARG A 193 22.18 5.76 3.13
C ARG A 193 22.22 7.09 2.37
N ALA A 194 23.41 7.60 2.05
CA ALA A 194 23.57 8.85 1.31
C ALA A 194 23.06 8.73 -0.13
N ASP A 195 23.24 7.57 -0.77
CA ASP A 195 22.73 7.30 -2.12
C ASP A 195 21.21 7.15 -2.13
N ILE A 196 20.63 6.52 -1.11
CA ILE A 196 19.16 6.44 -0.94
C ILE A 196 18.56 7.84 -0.76
N VAL A 197 19.13 8.66 0.13
CA VAL A 197 18.67 10.04 0.33
C VAL A 197 18.76 10.84 -0.96
N ARG A 198 19.90 10.79 -1.66
CA ARG A 198 20.09 11.48 -2.94
C ARG A 198 19.09 11.01 -4.00
N GLY A 199 18.87 9.70 -4.08
CA GLY A 199 17.88 9.08 -4.95
C GLY A 199 16.49 9.66 -4.77
N LEU A 200 16.03 9.74 -3.52
CA LEU A 200 14.71 10.26 -3.15
C LEU A 200 14.60 11.77 -3.40
N LEU A 201 15.64 12.55 -3.08
CA LEU A 201 15.71 14.00 -3.33
C LEU A 201 15.66 14.37 -4.82
N GLY A 202 15.73 13.41 -5.75
CA GLY A 202 15.45 13.65 -7.16
C GLY A 202 13.97 13.92 -7.49
N ALA A 203 13.05 13.63 -6.56
CA ALA A 203 11.63 13.86 -6.72
C ALA A 203 11.23 15.33 -6.48
N ASN A 204 10.14 15.78 -7.11
CA ASN A 204 9.47 17.04 -6.80
C ASN A 204 8.61 16.93 -5.54
N VAL A 205 8.02 15.77 -5.29
CA VAL A 205 7.22 15.49 -4.09
C VAL A 205 7.61 14.13 -3.54
N ILE A 206 7.89 14.05 -2.25
CA ILE A 206 8.17 12.82 -1.50
C ILE A 206 7.06 12.66 -0.46
N GLY A 207 6.19 11.68 -0.68
CA GLY A 207 5.05 11.39 0.18
C GLY A 207 5.30 10.26 1.17
N PHE A 208 4.80 10.43 2.38
CA PHE A 208 4.81 9.44 3.45
C PHE A 208 3.41 9.17 3.99
N GLN A 209 3.26 8.07 4.72
CA GLN A 209 2.01 7.69 5.38
C GLN A 209 1.72 8.57 6.61
N GLN A 210 2.76 8.92 7.38
CA GLN A 210 2.65 9.64 8.64
C GLN A 210 3.68 10.77 8.76
N ASP A 211 3.37 11.77 9.59
CA ASP A 211 4.29 12.87 9.90
C ASP A 211 5.58 12.41 10.59
N SER A 212 5.52 11.32 11.36
CA SER A 212 6.71 10.71 11.98
C SER A 212 7.70 10.22 10.94
N ASP A 213 7.21 9.54 9.89
CA ASP A 213 8.04 9.05 8.79
C ASP A 213 8.64 10.22 7.99
N LEU A 214 7.83 11.26 7.72
CA LEU A 214 8.30 12.49 7.09
C LEU A 214 9.44 13.14 7.89
N ASN A 215 9.24 13.30 9.20
CA ASN A 215 10.23 13.91 10.09
C ASN A 215 11.51 13.06 10.20
N ASN A 216 11.38 11.74 10.18
CA ASN A 216 12.51 10.82 10.13
C ASN A 216 13.31 10.99 8.83
N PHE A 217 12.63 11.06 7.68
CA PHE A 217 13.29 11.33 6.40
C PHE A 217 13.96 12.69 6.39
N ARG A 218 13.27 13.75 6.85
CA ARG A 218 13.85 15.09 7.00
C ARG A 218 15.14 15.05 7.81
N SER A 219 15.14 14.38 8.96
CA SER A 219 16.33 14.26 9.81
C SER A 219 17.46 13.48 9.12
N ALA A 220 17.14 12.40 8.39
CA ALA A 220 18.12 11.66 7.61
C ALA A 220 18.68 12.50 6.45
N ALA A 221 17.83 13.25 5.73
CA ALA A 221 18.21 14.06 4.60
C ALA A 221 19.14 15.21 5.00
N LEU A 222 18.81 15.95 6.05
CA LEU A 222 19.66 17.00 6.61
C LEU A 222 21.02 16.51 7.12
N HIS A 223 21.12 15.22 7.47
CA HIS A 223 22.34 14.66 8.04
C HIS A 223 23.22 13.93 7.02
N PHE A 224 22.62 13.30 6.00
CA PHE A 224 23.31 12.47 5.01
C PHE A 224 23.37 13.10 3.61
N SER A 225 22.97 14.36 3.47
CA SER A 225 23.10 15.16 2.26
C SER A 225 23.30 16.64 2.59
N ASP A 226 23.61 17.46 1.58
CA ASP A 226 23.82 18.91 1.72
C ASP A 226 22.52 19.72 1.49
N VAL A 227 21.34 19.08 1.58
CA VAL A 227 20.05 19.76 1.35
C VAL A 227 19.73 20.73 2.49
N GLU A 228 19.23 21.91 2.13
CA GLU A 228 18.75 22.89 3.11
C GLU A 228 17.35 22.55 3.62
N SER A 229 17.05 22.88 4.88
CA SER A 229 15.74 22.58 5.49
C SER A 229 14.58 23.21 4.73
N GLY A 230 14.74 24.43 4.20
CA GLY A 230 13.68 25.12 3.46
C GLY A 230 13.31 24.41 2.16
N ALA A 231 14.29 23.81 1.46
CA ALA A 231 14.02 23.03 0.25
C ALA A 231 13.25 21.74 0.54
N LEU A 232 13.42 21.16 1.73
CA LEU A 232 12.64 20.00 2.16
C LEU A 232 11.17 20.36 2.43
N ASP A 233 10.89 21.56 2.94
CA ASP A 233 9.51 22.00 3.24
C ASP A 233 8.63 22.07 1.98
N GLU A 234 9.25 22.29 0.81
CA GLU A 234 8.53 22.36 -0.47
C GLU A 234 8.29 20.98 -1.11
N VAL A 235 9.06 19.96 -0.71
CA VAL A 235 9.08 18.64 -1.36
C VAL A 235 8.42 17.56 -0.51
N LEU A 236 8.41 17.69 0.81
CA LEU A 236 7.89 16.65 1.71
C LEU A 236 6.40 16.83 2.01
N GLY A 237 5.65 15.72 2.00
CA GLY A 237 4.25 15.73 2.41
C GLY A 237 3.77 14.41 3.01
N THR A 238 2.70 14.48 3.80
CA THR A 238 2.03 13.33 4.40
C THR A 238 0.71 13.10 3.68
N PHE A 239 0.52 11.90 3.13
CA PHE A 239 -0.67 11.54 2.37
C PHE A 239 -1.13 10.13 2.77
N PRO A 240 -1.86 9.97 3.89
CA PRO A 240 -2.26 8.65 4.38
C PRO A 240 -3.01 7.86 3.31
N MET A 241 -2.44 6.73 2.87
CA MET A 241 -3.09 5.87 1.89
C MET A 241 -4.35 5.25 2.49
N SER A 242 -5.35 5.05 1.64
CA SER A 242 -6.62 4.43 2.02
C SER A 242 -7.09 3.43 0.96
N ILE A 243 -8.33 2.98 1.10
CA ILE A 243 -8.95 1.92 0.32
C ILE A 243 -10.08 2.46 -0.57
N ASP A 244 -10.55 1.67 -1.53
CA ASP A 244 -11.82 1.95 -2.21
C ASP A 244 -12.99 1.56 -1.30
N ALA A 245 -13.35 2.47 -0.40
CA ALA A 245 -14.38 2.27 0.61
C ALA A 245 -15.77 2.04 -0.02
N CYS A 246 -16.09 2.70 -1.15
CA CYS A 246 -17.36 2.49 -1.85
C CYS A 246 -17.45 1.06 -2.42
N THR A 247 -16.39 0.56 -3.07
CA THR A 247 -16.39 -0.81 -3.60
C THR A 247 -16.57 -1.85 -2.49
N ILE A 248 -15.89 -1.69 -1.36
CA ILE A 248 -16.01 -2.60 -0.22
C ILE A 248 -17.41 -2.56 0.40
N ARG A 249 -17.99 -1.37 0.56
CA ARG A 249 -19.36 -1.21 1.06
C ARG A 249 -20.39 -1.87 0.15
N ASP A 250 -20.25 -1.71 -1.16
CA ASP A 250 -21.13 -2.34 -2.14
C ASP A 250 -21.02 -3.88 -2.10
N LEU A 251 -19.80 -4.41 -2.01
CA LEU A 251 -19.57 -5.84 -1.81
C LEU A 251 -20.19 -6.33 -0.49
N ALA A 252 -20.07 -5.56 0.58
CA ALA A 252 -20.66 -5.88 1.88
C ALA A 252 -22.20 -5.81 1.88
N ALA A 253 -22.79 -4.97 1.02
CA ALA A 253 -24.24 -4.88 0.84
C ALA A 253 -24.80 -6.02 -0.02
N ALA A 254 -24.01 -6.62 -0.90
CA ALA A 254 -24.46 -7.69 -1.80
C ALA A 254 -25.00 -8.92 -1.04
N ALA A 255 -26.16 -9.42 -1.48
CA ALA A 255 -26.84 -10.55 -0.83
C ALA A 255 -26.01 -11.84 -0.85
N THR A 256 -25.24 -12.06 -1.92
CA THR A 256 -24.33 -13.20 -2.08
C THR A 256 -23.22 -13.18 -1.03
N THR A 257 -22.56 -12.03 -0.83
CA THR A 257 -21.53 -11.82 0.20
C THR A 257 -22.09 -12.04 1.60
N GLN A 258 -23.28 -11.50 1.90
CA GLN A 258 -23.91 -11.70 3.22
C GLN A 258 -24.30 -13.15 3.47
N LEU A 259 -24.74 -13.88 2.45
CA LEU A 259 -24.99 -15.31 2.55
C LEU A 259 -23.70 -16.09 2.81
N GLU A 260 -22.63 -15.74 2.11
CA GLU A 260 -21.32 -16.38 2.29
C GLU A 260 -20.73 -16.11 3.66
N ALA A 261 -20.83 -14.88 4.18
CA ALA A 261 -20.43 -14.54 5.55
C ALA A 261 -21.14 -15.41 6.59
N ARG A 262 -22.46 -15.64 6.44
CA ARG A 262 -23.22 -16.55 7.32
C ARG A 262 -22.74 -17.99 7.20
N ARG A 263 -22.47 -18.47 5.98
CA ARG A 263 -21.93 -19.83 5.74
C ARG A 263 -20.56 -20.01 6.40
N MET A 264 -19.65 -19.05 6.20
CA MET A 264 -18.32 -19.06 6.82
C MET A 264 -18.42 -19.11 8.34
N ARG A 265 -19.27 -18.27 8.94
CA ARG A 265 -19.48 -18.29 10.39
C ARG A 265 -19.96 -19.65 10.90
N MET A 266 -20.88 -20.30 10.18
CA MET A 266 -21.31 -21.67 10.49
C MET A 266 -20.17 -22.69 10.35
N SER A 267 -19.32 -22.57 9.34
CA SER A 267 -18.14 -23.44 9.14
C SER A 267 -17.11 -23.30 10.26
N PHE A 268 -17.05 -22.16 10.95
CA PHE A 268 -16.22 -21.94 12.14
C PHE A 268 -16.91 -22.37 13.46
N GLY A 269 -17.95 -23.20 13.38
CA GLY A 269 -18.67 -23.70 14.56
C GLY A 269 -19.69 -22.72 15.14
N ASN A 270 -20.03 -21.65 14.39
CA ASN A 270 -20.98 -20.61 14.79
C ASN A 270 -20.78 -20.09 16.23
N PRO A 271 -19.59 -19.57 16.56
CA PRO A 271 -19.30 -19.09 17.91
C PRO A 271 -20.18 -17.87 18.23
N GLU A 272 -20.35 -17.58 19.52
CA GLU A 272 -20.94 -16.32 19.98
C GLU A 272 -20.05 -15.13 19.62
N LYS A 273 -18.72 -15.31 19.70
CA LYS A 273 -17.72 -14.30 19.31
C LYS A 273 -16.69 -14.87 18.34
N LEU A 274 -16.57 -14.28 17.16
CA LEU A 274 -15.59 -14.63 16.14
C LEU A 274 -14.52 -13.53 16.06
N LEU A 275 -13.33 -13.83 16.56
CA LEU A 275 -12.15 -12.97 16.42
C LEU A 275 -11.43 -13.35 15.12
N VAL A 276 -10.95 -12.35 14.38
CA VAL A 276 -10.24 -12.59 13.13
C VAL A 276 -8.93 -11.81 13.09
N GLY A 277 -7.84 -12.47 12.69
CA GLY A 277 -6.59 -11.86 12.30
C GLY A 277 -6.31 -12.18 10.83
N ILE A 278 -6.01 -11.16 10.01
CA ILE A 278 -5.67 -11.35 8.61
C ILE A 278 -4.42 -10.57 8.27
N ASP A 279 -3.36 -11.28 7.92
CA ASP A 279 -2.05 -10.69 7.72
C ASP A 279 -1.28 -11.48 6.66
N GLN A 280 -0.37 -10.82 5.95
CA GLN A 280 0.71 -11.54 5.29
C GLN A 280 1.55 -12.25 6.36
N LEU A 281 2.06 -13.43 6.05
CA LEU A 281 3.00 -14.11 6.96
C LEU A 281 4.33 -13.35 6.95
N ASP A 282 4.47 -12.39 7.85
CA ASP A 282 5.62 -11.50 7.98
C ASP A 282 5.86 -11.17 9.46
N PRO A 283 7.12 -11.17 9.94
CA PRO A 283 7.43 -10.93 11.36
C PRO A 283 6.87 -9.60 11.89
N ALA A 284 6.77 -8.57 11.06
CA ALA A 284 6.24 -7.26 11.46
C ALA A 284 4.73 -7.29 11.78
N LYS A 285 4.01 -8.38 11.47
CA LYS A 285 2.57 -8.50 11.68
C LYS A 285 2.16 -8.97 13.07
N GLY A 286 3.11 -9.40 13.90
CA GLY A 286 2.83 -9.72 15.30
C GLY A 286 1.88 -10.92 15.50
N ILE A 287 1.79 -11.83 14.52
CA ILE A 287 0.91 -13.02 14.59
C ILE A 287 1.24 -13.86 15.83
N VAL A 288 2.54 -14.07 16.11
CA VAL A 288 3.00 -14.79 17.31
C VAL A 288 2.49 -14.14 18.59
N HIS A 289 2.63 -12.82 18.73
CA HIS A 289 2.19 -12.07 19.92
C HIS A 289 0.68 -12.20 20.12
N ARG A 290 -0.09 -12.11 19.03
CA ARG A 290 -1.55 -12.33 19.05
C ARG A 290 -1.93 -13.73 19.53
N LEU A 291 -1.24 -14.76 19.04
CA LEU A 291 -1.49 -16.16 19.43
C LEU A 291 -1.14 -16.40 20.90
N LEU A 292 -0.03 -15.83 21.39
CA LEU A 292 0.37 -15.93 22.79
C LEU A 292 -0.63 -15.23 23.73
N ALA A 293 -1.04 -14.00 23.40
CA ALA A 293 -2.06 -13.30 24.17
C ALA A 293 -3.40 -14.07 24.20
N TYR A 294 -3.82 -14.64 23.08
CA TYR A 294 -5.01 -15.48 23.02
C TYR A 294 -4.86 -16.76 23.86
N GLU A 295 -3.68 -17.40 23.85
CA GLU A 295 -3.40 -18.57 24.69
C GLU A 295 -3.50 -18.23 26.19
N GLU A 296 -2.95 -17.09 26.62
CA GLU A 296 -3.04 -16.66 28.01
C GLU A 296 -4.49 -16.41 28.44
N LEU A 297 -5.30 -15.75 27.61
CA LEU A 297 -6.73 -15.56 27.88
C LEU A 297 -7.49 -16.89 28.03
N LEU A 298 -7.13 -17.91 27.25
CA LEU A 298 -7.67 -19.26 27.38
C LEU A 298 -7.21 -19.95 28.68
N ASN A 299 -5.94 -19.81 29.06
CA ASN A 299 -5.42 -20.35 30.33
C ASN A 299 -6.10 -19.73 31.55
N GLU A 300 -6.35 -18.42 31.51
CA GLU A 300 -7.00 -17.67 32.58
C GLU A 300 -8.52 -17.91 32.64
N GLY A 301 -9.11 -18.56 31.63
CA GLY A 301 -10.56 -18.72 31.50
C GLY A 301 -11.28 -17.41 31.20
N ALA A 302 -10.55 -16.36 30.82
CA ALA A 302 -11.10 -15.06 30.42
C ALA A 302 -11.80 -15.14 29.05
N ILE A 303 -11.40 -16.11 28.22
CA ILE A 303 -12.09 -16.51 26.98
C ILE A 303 -12.43 -17.99 27.07
N ASP A 304 -13.68 -18.35 26.77
CA ASP A 304 -14.12 -19.74 26.67
C ASP A 304 -14.08 -20.19 25.19
N PRO A 305 -13.31 -21.25 24.84
CA PRO A 305 -13.32 -21.82 23.49
C PRO A 305 -14.69 -22.41 23.11
N LYS A 306 -15.65 -22.52 24.04
CA LYS A 306 -17.06 -22.87 23.77
C LYS A 306 -17.95 -21.69 23.42
N THR A 307 -17.45 -20.46 23.45
CA THR A 307 -18.25 -19.30 23.01
C THR A 307 -17.48 -18.47 22.00
N THR A 308 -16.15 -18.54 22.03
CA THR A 308 -15.27 -17.70 21.23
C THR A 308 -14.33 -18.54 20.38
N ALA A 309 -14.10 -18.12 19.14
CA ALA A 309 -13.08 -18.71 18.26
C ALA A 309 -12.22 -17.62 17.63
N LEU A 310 -10.94 -17.94 17.40
CA LEU A 310 -10.02 -17.11 16.63
C LEU A 310 -9.81 -17.72 15.24
N VAL A 311 -9.96 -16.92 14.18
CA VAL A 311 -9.57 -17.28 12.82
C VAL A 311 -8.34 -16.47 12.44
N GLN A 312 -7.23 -17.16 12.16
CA GLN A 312 -6.01 -16.55 11.64
C GLN A 312 -5.85 -16.91 10.15
N ILE A 313 -5.93 -15.90 9.29
CA ILE A 313 -5.63 -16.03 7.86
C ILE A 313 -4.24 -15.45 7.63
N ALA A 314 -3.30 -16.32 7.27
CA ALA A 314 -1.95 -15.95 6.88
C ALA A 314 -1.86 -16.01 5.34
N VAL A 315 -1.67 -14.87 4.70
CA VAL A 315 -1.44 -14.81 3.25
C VAL A 315 0.02 -15.18 2.99
N PRO A 316 0.29 -16.18 2.12
CA PRO A 316 1.65 -16.57 1.79
C PRO A 316 2.47 -15.38 1.29
N SER A 317 3.69 -15.26 1.82
CA SER A 317 4.63 -14.21 1.48
C SER A 317 6.04 -14.80 1.51
N ARG A 318 6.83 -14.57 0.47
CA ARG A 318 8.26 -14.96 0.39
C ARG A 318 8.53 -16.43 0.71
N GLU A 319 7.78 -17.35 0.10
CA GLU A 319 8.01 -18.79 0.29
C GLU A 319 9.44 -19.16 -0.12
N GLY A 320 10.16 -19.89 0.75
CA GLY A 320 11.56 -20.28 0.55
C GLY A 320 12.60 -19.31 1.12
N HIS A 321 12.19 -18.20 1.75
CA HIS A 321 13.08 -17.32 2.51
C HIS A 321 13.13 -17.76 3.97
N THR A 322 14.32 -18.07 4.50
CA THR A 322 14.52 -18.74 5.80
C THR A 322 13.71 -18.14 6.95
N SER A 323 13.69 -16.81 7.09
CA SER A 323 12.97 -16.14 8.18
C SER A 323 11.44 -16.29 8.11
N ASN A 324 10.87 -16.46 6.91
CA ASN A 324 9.42 -16.66 6.76
C ASN A 324 9.04 -18.12 6.98
N ASP A 325 9.90 -19.06 6.58
CA ASP A 325 9.70 -20.48 6.85
C ASP A 325 9.82 -20.78 8.36
N GLU A 326 10.75 -20.13 9.06
CA GLU A 326 10.88 -20.18 10.52
C GLU A 326 9.64 -19.62 11.22
N LEU A 327 9.19 -18.42 10.80
CA LEU A 327 7.96 -17.82 11.33
C LEU A 327 6.73 -18.71 11.07
N ARG A 328 6.65 -19.32 9.88
CA ARG A 328 5.58 -20.25 9.54
C ARG A 328 5.57 -21.43 10.49
N ALA A 329 6.72 -22.07 10.69
CA ALA A 329 6.85 -23.20 11.58
C ALA A 329 6.47 -22.83 13.01
N GLU A 330 6.91 -21.67 13.50
CA GLU A 330 6.55 -21.15 14.82
C GLU A 330 5.03 -20.94 14.96
N VAL A 331 4.40 -20.26 14.00
CA VAL A 331 2.94 -20.03 13.98
C VAL A 331 2.17 -21.35 13.94
N GLU A 332 2.54 -22.28 13.07
CA GLU A 332 1.88 -23.59 12.95
C GLU A 332 2.05 -24.44 14.23
N GLN A 333 3.23 -24.39 14.86
CA GLN A 333 3.47 -25.04 16.16
C GLN A 333 2.62 -24.43 17.28
N LEU A 334 2.53 -23.10 17.35
CA LEU A 334 1.68 -22.41 18.33
C LEU A 334 0.21 -22.77 18.14
N VAL A 335 -0.29 -22.73 16.90
CA VAL A 335 -1.68 -23.12 16.58
C VAL A 335 -1.93 -24.57 17.00
N GLY A 336 -1.02 -25.50 16.66
CA GLY A 336 -1.14 -26.92 17.04
C GLY A 336 -1.15 -27.12 18.55
N ARG A 337 -0.26 -26.44 19.28
CA ARG A 337 -0.17 -26.48 20.74
C ARG A 337 -1.42 -25.94 21.41
N ILE A 338 -1.91 -24.77 21.00
CA ILE A 338 -3.12 -24.13 21.55
C ILE A 338 -4.33 -25.01 21.26
N ASN A 339 -4.51 -25.46 20.02
CA ASN A 339 -5.64 -26.31 19.67
C ASN A 339 -5.61 -27.65 20.41
N GLY A 340 -4.46 -28.28 20.57
CA GLY A 340 -4.34 -29.53 21.33
C GLY A 340 -4.70 -29.40 22.82
N ARG A 341 -4.55 -28.20 23.39
CA ARG A 341 -4.87 -27.93 24.80
C ARG A 341 -6.30 -27.47 25.04
N PHE A 342 -6.85 -26.64 24.14
CA PHE A 342 -8.09 -25.89 24.41
C PHE A 342 -9.26 -26.21 23.48
N SER A 343 -9.03 -26.92 22.37
CA SER A 343 -10.14 -27.28 21.49
C SER A 343 -11.12 -28.22 22.19
N THR A 344 -12.38 -28.12 21.82
CA THR A 344 -13.43 -29.02 22.27
C THR A 344 -13.74 -30.07 21.20
N LEU A 345 -14.55 -31.08 21.50
CA LEU A 345 -15.00 -32.05 20.50
C LEU A 345 -15.81 -31.40 19.37
N GLU A 346 -16.43 -30.26 19.63
CA GLU A 346 -17.32 -29.57 18.69
C GLU A 346 -16.59 -28.51 17.85
N ARG A 347 -15.50 -27.92 18.37
CA ARG A 347 -14.80 -26.82 17.69
C ARG A 347 -13.34 -26.66 18.09
N ALA A 348 -12.56 -26.14 17.15
CA ALA A 348 -11.19 -25.71 17.39
C ALA A 348 -11.16 -24.37 18.13
N ALA A 349 -10.14 -24.15 18.98
CA ALA A 349 -9.91 -22.86 19.60
C ALA A 349 -9.41 -21.80 18.59
N ILE A 350 -8.62 -22.27 17.61
CA ILE A 350 -8.04 -21.47 16.53
C ILE A 350 -8.23 -22.17 15.18
N TYR A 351 -8.78 -21.45 14.21
CA TYR A 351 -8.80 -21.83 12.80
C TYR A 351 -7.68 -21.11 12.06
N TYR A 352 -6.67 -21.84 11.61
CA TYR A 352 -5.54 -21.28 10.84
C TYR A 352 -5.66 -21.63 9.36
N CYS A 353 -5.46 -20.64 8.48
CA CYS A 353 -5.49 -20.80 7.04
C CYS A 353 -4.28 -20.11 6.42
N HIS A 354 -3.41 -20.87 5.74
CA HIS A 354 -2.29 -20.33 4.96
C HIS A 354 -2.66 -20.29 3.47
N ARG A 355 -3.33 -19.22 3.03
CA ARG A 355 -3.79 -19.06 1.63
C ARG A 355 -4.11 -17.61 1.29
N SER A 356 -3.99 -17.28 0.01
CA SER A 356 -4.53 -16.02 -0.54
C SER A 356 -6.05 -16.08 -0.63
N SER A 357 -6.71 -14.94 -0.47
CA SER A 357 -8.17 -14.80 -0.57
C SER A 357 -8.52 -13.64 -1.50
N SER A 358 -9.62 -13.77 -2.27
CA SER A 358 -10.12 -12.66 -3.09
C SER A 358 -10.74 -11.56 -2.21
N LEU A 359 -10.91 -10.35 -2.77
CA LEU A 359 -11.54 -9.25 -2.03
C LEU A 359 -12.96 -9.62 -1.55
N GLU A 360 -13.75 -10.31 -2.36
CA GLU A 360 -15.09 -10.75 -1.99
C GLU A 360 -15.08 -11.75 -0.82
N GLN A 361 -14.10 -12.66 -0.80
CA GLN A 361 -13.91 -13.59 0.31
C GLN A 361 -13.50 -12.83 1.58
N MET A 362 -12.57 -11.88 1.46
CA MET A 362 -12.13 -11.02 2.58
C MET A 362 -13.30 -10.22 3.16
N VAL A 363 -14.14 -9.60 2.32
CA VAL A 363 -15.33 -8.89 2.78
C VAL A 363 -16.33 -9.84 3.46
N SER A 364 -16.48 -11.07 2.97
CA SER A 364 -17.32 -12.08 3.63
C SER A 364 -16.78 -12.46 5.02
N ILE A 365 -15.46 -12.56 5.16
CA ILE A 365 -14.79 -12.81 6.45
C ILE A 365 -14.99 -11.63 7.40
N TYR A 366 -14.82 -10.38 6.94
CA TYR A 366 -15.07 -9.19 7.76
C TYR A 366 -16.52 -9.16 8.26
N LEU A 367 -17.48 -9.46 7.39
CA LEU A 367 -18.90 -9.55 7.76
C LEU A 367 -19.19 -10.70 8.74
N ALA A 368 -18.42 -11.78 8.71
CA ALA A 368 -18.57 -12.89 9.65
C ALA A 368 -17.96 -12.57 11.03
N ALA A 369 -16.91 -11.75 11.09
CA ALA A 369 -16.12 -11.44 12.28
C ALA A 369 -16.85 -10.49 13.24
N ASP A 370 -16.74 -10.71 14.55
CA ASP A 370 -17.17 -9.73 15.55
C ASP A 370 -16.03 -8.76 15.88
N THR A 371 -14.79 -9.22 15.79
CA THR A 371 -13.60 -8.42 16.09
C THR A 371 -12.50 -8.66 15.07
N LEU A 372 -11.90 -7.59 14.55
CA LEU A 372 -10.63 -7.67 13.83
C LEU A 372 -9.48 -7.37 14.79
N LEU A 373 -8.46 -8.24 14.78
CA LEU A 373 -7.20 -8.08 15.51
C LEU A 373 -6.11 -7.62 14.55
N ALA A 374 -5.84 -6.32 14.48
CA ALA A 374 -4.83 -5.69 13.61
C ALA A 374 -3.59 -5.28 14.43
N THR A 375 -2.84 -6.27 14.92
CA THR A 375 -1.83 -6.13 15.98
C THR A 375 -0.39 -6.14 15.45
N SER A 376 -0.14 -5.43 14.34
CA SER A 376 1.20 -5.37 13.74
C SER A 376 2.21 -4.69 14.66
N LEU A 377 3.42 -5.23 14.77
CA LEU A 377 4.53 -4.64 15.53
C LEU A 377 5.01 -3.32 14.91
N ARG A 378 4.97 -3.24 13.58
CA ARG A 378 5.19 -2.01 12.81
C ARG A 378 4.48 -2.11 11.46
N ALA A 379 3.75 -1.07 11.06
CA ALA A 379 3.11 -1.03 9.74
C ALA A 379 2.96 0.40 9.24
N GLY A 380 3.31 0.65 7.97
CA GLY A 380 3.17 1.99 7.37
C GLY A 380 1.73 2.50 7.35
N MET A 381 0.73 1.61 7.18
CA MET A 381 -0.68 1.98 7.26
C MET A 381 -1.54 0.90 7.92
N ASN A 382 -1.59 -0.31 7.33
CA ASN A 382 -2.55 -1.39 7.65
C ASN A 382 -3.93 -1.18 7.00
N LEU A 383 -4.03 -1.51 5.71
CA LEU A 383 -5.28 -1.39 4.95
C LEU A 383 -6.35 -2.38 5.41
N VAL A 384 -5.98 -3.57 5.92
CA VAL A 384 -6.93 -4.57 6.44
C VAL A 384 -7.83 -3.97 7.54
N ALA A 385 -7.28 -3.11 8.38
CA ALA A 385 -8.07 -2.38 9.38
C ALA A 385 -9.12 -1.45 8.73
N LYS A 386 -8.74 -0.70 7.70
CA LYS A 386 -9.65 0.17 6.94
C LYS A 386 -10.70 -0.64 6.17
N GLU A 387 -10.32 -1.76 5.56
CA GLU A 387 -11.21 -2.68 4.85
C GLU A 387 -12.29 -3.27 5.76
N PHE A 388 -11.90 -3.72 6.96
CA PHE A 388 -12.85 -4.21 7.97
C PHE A 388 -13.84 -3.13 8.39
N VAL A 389 -13.35 -1.93 8.71
CA VAL A 389 -14.18 -0.80 9.10
C VAL A 389 -15.18 -0.43 7.99
N ALA A 390 -14.74 -0.35 6.74
CA ALA A 390 -15.60 -0.05 5.60
C ALA A 390 -16.67 -1.15 5.38
N ALA A 391 -16.30 -2.43 5.52
CA ALA A 391 -17.23 -3.55 5.38
C ALA A 391 -18.27 -3.60 6.52
N ARG A 392 -17.90 -3.11 7.71
CA ARG A 392 -18.72 -3.14 8.94
C ARG A 392 -19.52 -1.87 9.22
N HIS A 393 -19.42 -0.86 8.37
CA HIS A 393 -20.22 0.36 8.49
C HIS A 393 -21.72 0.04 8.62
N GLY A 394 -22.32 0.47 9.73
CA GLY A 394 -23.74 0.29 10.08
C GLY A 394 -24.05 -1.07 10.70
N ARG A 395 -23.05 -1.91 10.94
CA ARG A 395 -23.20 -3.31 11.39
C ARG A 395 -22.52 -3.61 12.73
N GLY A 396 -21.74 -2.69 13.28
CA GLY A 396 -20.97 -2.88 14.52
C GLY A 396 -19.82 -3.87 14.36
N GLY A 397 -19.36 -4.39 15.49
CA GLY A 397 -18.09 -5.10 15.62
C GLY A 397 -17.01 -4.23 16.28
N SER A 398 -15.85 -4.81 16.55
CA SER A 398 -14.74 -4.12 17.22
C SER A 398 -13.43 -4.26 16.44
N LEU A 399 -12.58 -3.25 16.57
CA LEU A 399 -11.24 -3.22 15.97
C LEU A 399 -10.22 -3.07 17.10
N VAL A 400 -9.38 -4.08 17.29
CA VAL A 400 -8.16 -3.98 18.09
C VAL A 400 -7.03 -3.62 17.15
N LEU A 401 -6.38 -2.48 17.37
CA LEU A 401 -5.41 -1.92 16.42
C LEU A 401 -4.12 -1.55 17.13
N SER A 402 -2.99 -1.99 16.57
CA SER A 402 -1.68 -1.57 17.06
C SER A 402 -1.48 -0.07 16.90
N GLU A 403 -0.96 0.60 17.94
CA GLU A 403 -0.54 2.00 17.87
C GLU A 403 0.64 2.23 16.90
N PHE A 404 1.36 1.17 16.53
CA PHE A 404 2.47 1.18 15.57
C PHE A 404 2.02 0.96 14.12
N ALA A 405 0.72 0.97 13.85
CA ALA A 405 0.16 0.97 12.51
C ALA A 405 -0.25 2.39 12.10
N GLY A 406 0.09 2.82 10.89
CA GLY A 406 -0.26 4.16 10.41
C GLY A 406 -1.76 4.51 10.49
N ALA A 407 -2.64 3.51 10.34
CA ALA A 407 -4.08 3.67 10.47
C ALA A 407 -4.52 4.10 11.87
N ALA A 408 -3.71 3.91 12.92
CA ALA A 408 -4.03 4.36 14.28
C ALA A 408 -4.16 5.89 14.38
N ALA A 409 -3.51 6.62 13.46
CA ALA A 409 -3.62 8.07 13.35
C ALA A 409 -4.98 8.54 12.81
N GLU A 410 -5.79 7.67 12.21
CA GLU A 410 -7.13 8.00 11.69
C GLU A 410 -8.24 7.24 12.43
N LEU A 411 -7.97 6.02 12.91
CA LEU A 411 -8.96 5.10 13.47
C LEU A 411 -9.06 5.21 15.01
N HIS A 412 -9.20 6.42 15.55
CA HIS A 412 -9.11 6.70 17.00
C HIS A 412 -10.17 6.02 17.90
N GLN A 413 -11.29 5.56 17.33
CA GLN A 413 -12.33 4.83 18.09
C GLN A 413 -12.06 3.32 18.20
N SER A 414 -10.95 2.85 17.62
CA SER A 414 -10.44 1.49 17.83
C SER A 414 -9.93 1.28 19.25
N LEU A 415 -9.78 0.02 19.64
CA LEU A 415 -9.06 -0.35 20.86
C LEU A 415 -7.57 -0.37 20.51
N LEU A 416 -6.92 0.78 20.69
CA LEU A 416 -5.47 0.91 20.50
C LEU A 416 -4.72 0.08 21.53
N VAL A 417 -3.61 -0.53 21.10
CA VAL A 417 -2.79 -1.41 21.92
C VAL A 417 -1.32 -1.29 21.54
N ASN A 418 -0.43 -1.35 22.52
CA ASN A 418 0.96 -1.68 22.31
C ASN A 418 1.12 -3.22 22.18
N PRO A 419 1.42 -3.78 21.00
CA PRO A 419 1.50 -5.23 20.81
C PRO A 419 2.70 -5.88 21.52
N TYR A 420 3.65 -5.09 22.03
CA TYR A 420 4.76 -5.57 22.86
C TYR A 420 4.34 -5.77 24.33
N ASP A 421 3.25 -5.15 24.76
CA ASP A 421 2.63 -5.39 26.07
C ASP A 421 1.55 -6.48 25.92
N ILE A 422 1.92 -7.71 26.27
CA ILE A 422 1.02 -8.86 26.17
C ILE A 422 -0.20 -8.70 27.09
N ASP A 423 -0.06 -8.08 28.26
CA ASP A 423 -1.19 -7.87 29.18
C ASP A 423 -2.16 -6.80 28.66
N GLU A 424 -1.65 -5.72 28.05
CA GLU A 424 -2.48 -4.75 27.35
C GLU A 424 -3.21 -5.40 26.17
N LEU A 425 -2.51 -6.23 25.39
CA LEU A 425 -3.11 -6.95 24.27
C LEU A 425 -4.20 -7.93 24.70
N LYS A 426 -3.98 -8.67 25.78
CA LYS A 426 -4.99 -9.53 26.40
C LYS A 426 -6.21 -8.73 26.83
N LEU A 427 -5.99 -7.61 27.53
CA LEU A 427 -7.06 -6.74 27.99
C LEU A 427 -7.85 -6.15 26.82
N ALA A 428 -7.19 -5.74 25.74
CA ALA A 428 -7.84 -5.22 24.54
C ALA A 428 -8.69 -6.29 23.85
N ILE A 429 -8.17 -7.52 23.68
CA ILE A 429 -8.91 -8.64 23.10
C ILE A 429 -10.13 -9.01 23.96
N TRP A 430 -9.95 -9.10 25.28
CA TRP A 430 -11.04 -9.39 26.21
C TRP A 430 -12.13 -8.31 26.17
N ARG A 431 -11.74 -7.03 26.22
CA ARG A 431 -12.68 -5.90 26.07
C ARG A 431 -13.41 -5.98 24.73
N ALA A 432 -12.68 -6.22 23.63
CA ALA A 432 -13.24 -6.27 22.28
C ALA A 432 -14.36 -7.31 22.13
N ALA A 433 -14.23 -8.45 22.81
CA ALA A 433 -15.24 -9.51 22.85
C ALA A 433 -16.47 -9.11 23.69
N ALA A 434 -16.29 -8.26 24.70
CA ALA A 434 -17.31 -7.84 25.66
C ALA A 434 -18.00 -6.50 25.34
N ILE A 435 -17.57 -5.75 24.31
CA ILE A 435 -18.19 -4.47 23.95
C ILE A 435 -19.68 -4.67 23.62
N PRO A 436 -20.60 -3.87 24.22
CA PRO A 436 -22.01 -3.85 23.85
C PRO A 436 -22.25 -3.43 22.39
N ASP A 437 -23.25 -4.03 21.73
CA ASP A 437 -23.49 -3.83 20.29
C ASP A 437 -23.74 -2.36 19.90
N ASP A 438 -24.38 -1.57 20.76
CA ASP A 438 -24.64 -0.15 20.53
C ASP A 438 -23.34 0.69 20.59
N GLU A 439 -22.44 0.37 21.51
CA GLU A 439 -21.12 0.98 21.60
C GLU A 439 -20.24 0.55 20.42
N ALA A 440 -20.22 -0.75 20.09
CA ALA A 440 -19.49 -1.29 18.94
C ALA A 440 -19.89 -0.60 17.64
N ARG A 441 -21.20 -0.43 17.42
CA ARG A 441 -21.74 0.26 16.25
C ARG A 441 -21.33 1.72 16.19
N ARG A 442 -21.48 2.47 17.29
CA ARG A 442 -21.06 3.88 17.34
C ARG A 442 -19.56 4.05 17.03
N ARG A 443 -18.71 3.18 17.59
CA ARG A 443 -17.26 3.21 17.35
C ARG A 443 -16.93 2.96 15.89
N ILE A 444 -17.46 1.89 15.29
CA ILE A 444 -17.21 1.53 13.89
C ILE A 444 -17.75 2.59 12.94
N ASP A 445 -18.98 3.07 13.15
CA ASP A 445 -19.60 4.07 12.26
C ASP A 445 -18.76 5.35 12.24
N SER A 446 -18.28 5.82 13.40
CA SER A 446 -17.43 7.00 13.50
C SER A 446 -16.13 6.90 12.70
N ILE A 447 -15.43 5.76 12.74
CA ILE A 447 -14.18 5.59 11.97
C ILE A 447 -14.44 5.19 10.50
N ALA A 448 -15.60 4.61 10.19
CA ALA A 448 -16.01 4.32 8.82
C ALA A 448 -16.34 5.59 8.03
N GLU A 449 -16.87 6.62 8.68
CA GLU A 449 -17.04 7.95 8.09
C GLU A 449 -15.69 8.55 7.69
N ILE A 450 -14.69 8.49 8.57
CA ILE A 450 -13.32 8.97 8.27
C ILE A 450 -12.73 8.25 7.05
N VAL A 451 -12.85 6.92 6.99
CA VAL A 451 -12.35 6.12 5.85
C VAL A 451 -13.12 6.41 4.56
N ALA A 452 -14.40 6.77 4.65
CA ALA A 452 -15.19 7.14 3.48
C ALA A 452 -14.82 8.52 2.93
N ASP A 453 -14.51 9.48 3.80
CA ASP A 453 -14.10 10.83 3.42
C ASP A 453 -12.65 10.88 2.90
N HIS A 454 -11.76 10.10 3.53
CA HIS A 454 -10.36 9.94 3.15
C HIS A 454 -10.12 8.59 2.47
N ASP A 455 -10.82 8.36 1.35
CA ASP A 455 -10.69 7.12 0.56
C ASP A 455 -9.45 7.10 -0.35
N ALA A 456 -9.24 6.01 -1.09
CA ALA A 456 -8.13 5.89 -2.03
C ALA A 456 -8.14 6.98 -3.13
N ARG A 457 -9.32 7.48 -3.53
CA ARG A 457 -9.43 8.54 -4.54
C ARG A 457 -9.01 9.87 -3.96
N TRP A 458 -9.35 10.16 -2.72
CA TRP A 458 -8.83 11.31 -1.98
C TRP A 458 -7.30 11.26 -1.96
N TRP A 459 -6.71 10.13 -1.56
CA TRP A 459 -5.24 9.96 -1.54
C TRP A 459 -4.59 10.28 -2.89
N VAL A 460 -5.11 9.71 -3.99
CA VAL A 460 -4.60 9.97 -5.35
C VAL A 460 -4.71 11.45 -5.71
N ARG A 461 -5.89 12.06 -5.53
CA ARG A 461 -6.11 13.47 -5.88
C ARG A 461 -5.19 14.40 -5.11
N THR A 462 -5.05 14.19 -3.80
CA THR A 462 -4.24 15.05 -2.93
C THR A 462 -2.76 14.96 -3.28
N PHE A 463 -2.24 13.75 -3.54
CA PHE A 463 -0.85 13.58 -3.95
C PHE A 463 -0.58 14.19 -5.33
N LEU A 464 -1.46 13.97 -6.31
CA LEU A 464 -1.31 14.58 -7.64
C LEU A 464 -1.43 16.10 -7.60
N ALA A 465 -2.33 16.66 -6.79
CA ALA A 465 -2.44 18.11 -6.63
C ALA A 465 -1.15 18.72 -6.08
N ALA A 466 -0.47 18.03 -5.15
CA ALA A 466 0.85 18.45 -4.66
C ALA A 466 1.94 18.42 -5.74
N LEU A 467 1.78 17.57 -6.77
CA LEU A 467 2.68 17.50 -7.92
C LEU A 467 2.37 18.53 -9.01
N GLU A 468 1.18 19.13 -9.02
CA GLU A 468 0.80 20.15 -10.01
C GLU A 468 1.43 21.52 -9.64
N PRO A 469 1.92 22.30 -10.62
CA PRO A 469 2.55 23.59 -10.35
C PRO A 469 1.51 24.60 -9.84
N ALA A 470 1.93 25.48 -8.92
CA ALA A 470 1.07 26.48 -8.28
C ALA A 470 0.28 27.37 -9.28
N ASP A 471 0.80 27.60 -10.48
CA ASP A 471 0.15 28.43 -11.51
C ASP A 471 -1.05 27.76 -12.20
N LEU A 472 -1.13 26.41 -12.16
CA LEU A 472 -2.26 25.64 -12.71
C LEU A 472 -3.30 25.26 -11.63
N ALA A 473 -2.99 25.49 -10.35
CA ALA A 473 -3.86 25.15 -9.22
C ALA A 473 -5.06 26.10 -9.03
N THR A 474 -5.35 26.98 -9.99
CA THR A 474 -6.30 28.10 -9.84
C THR A 474 -7.78 27.76 -10.09
N ASP A 475 -8.17 26.48 -10.21
CA ASP A 475 -9.60 26.13 -10.42
C ASP A 475 -10.12 24.92 -9.60
N HIS A 476 -9.36 24.49 -8.59
CA HIS A 476 -9.84 23.50 -7.63
C HIS A 476 -9.73 24.06 -6.21
N ASP A 477 -10.89 24.32 -5.60
CA ASP A 477 -11.06 24.66 -4.19
C ASP A 477 -10.58 23.48 -3.33
N ILE A 478 -9.25 23.39 -3.15
CA ILE A 478 -8.60 22.47 -2.24
C ILE A 478 -7.97 23.35 -1.16
N SER A 479 -8.74 23.54 -0.10
CA SER A 479 -8.23 24.13 1.14
C SER A 479 -6.97 23.36 1.57
N ARG A 480 -5.86 24.09 1.76
CA ARG A 480 -4.68 23.62 2.53
C ARG A 480 -5.17 22.99 3.85
N PRO A 481 -4.47 22.02 4.46
CA PRO A 481 -4.97 21.35 5.65
C PRO A 481 -5.21 22.37 6.77
N ILE A 482 -6.49 22.67 7.00
CA ILE A 482 -6.97 23.45 8.13
C ILE A 482 -7.23 22.44 9.26
N SER A 483 -6.76 22.80 10.46
CA SER A 483 -7.03 22.13 11.73
C SER A 483 -8.51 21.74 11.90
N PRO A 484 -8.83 20.71 12.70
CA PRO A 484 -10.10 20.01 12.61
C PRO A 484 -11.27 20.87 13.07
N GLY A 485 -12.26 21.02 12.19
CA GLY A 485 -13.59 21.50 12.56
C GLY A 485 -14.29 22.19 11.40
N THR A 486 -15.03 21.42 10.59
CA THR A 486 -16.42 21.70 10.15
C THR A 486 -16.92 20.51 9.34
N GLN A 487 -18.03 19.89 9.77
CA GLN A 487 -18.68 18.76 9.09
C GLN A 487 -19.38 19.22 7.80
N GLN A 488 -18.98 18.66 6.66
CA GLN A 488 -19.85 18.51 5.49
C GLN A 488 -20.11 17.01 5.30
N GLY A 489 -21.37 16.62 5.07
CA GLY A 489 -21.76 15.22 4.95
C GLY A 489 -21.07 14.50 3.79
N PRO A 490 -20.96 13.16 3.84
CA PRO A 490 -20.12 12.39 2.93
C PRO A 490 -20.60 12.54 1.48
N PRO A 491 -19.67 12.62 0.50
CA PRO A 491 -20.04 12.60 -0.91
C PRO A 491 -20.75 11.29 -1.24
N ALA A 492 -21.87 11.38 -1.95
CA ALA A 492 -22.58 10.19 -2.42
C ALA A 492 -21.65 9.35 -3.30
N CYS A 493 -21.58 8.03 -3.08
CA CYS A 493 -20.89 7.13 -4.00
C CYS A 493 -21.50 7.34 -5.40
N GLY A 494 -20.72 7.93 -6.30
CA GLY A 494 -21.17 8.24 -7.66
C GLY A 494 -21.62 6.98 -8.40
N PRO A 495 -22.45 7.10 -9.45
CA PRO A 495 -22.97 5.96 -10.18
C PRO A 495 -21.82 5.13 -10.76
N ARG A 496 -21.82 3.81 -10.47
CA ARG A 496 -20.96 2.85 -11.16
C ARG A 496 -21.26 2.91 -12.66
N SER A 497 -20.22 3.04 -13.50
CA SER A 497 -20.33 2.49 -14.85
C SER A 497 -20.48 0.98 -14.69
N SER A 498 -21.50 0.39 -15.32
CA SER A 498 -21.85 -1.02 -15.15
C SER A 498 -20.71 -1.93 -15.62
N LEU A 499 -19.92 -2.44 -14.67
CA LEU A 499 -18.72 -3.25 -14.91
C LEU A 499 -18.99 -4.76 -14.84
N LEU A 500 -20.01 -5.25 -15.56
CA LEU A 500 -20.16 -6.67 -15.88
C LEU A 500 -20.72 -6.82 -17.30
N PRO A 501 -20.07 -7.57 -18.22
CA PRO A 501 -20.72 -7.94 -19.47
C PRO A 501 -21.92 -8.83 -19.15
N ARG A 502 -23.11 -8.44 -19.61
CA ARG A 502 -24.31 -9.30 -19.61
C ARG A 502 -23.94 -10.62 -20.28
N GLU A 503 -24.11 -11.72 -19.55
CA GLU A 503 -24.03 -13.07 -20.10
C GLU A 503 -25.00 -13.16 -21.28
N ARG A 504 -24.48 -13.40 -22.49
CA ARG A 504 -25.31 -13.90 -23.57
C ARG A 504 -25.51 -15.38 -23.31
N HIS A 505 -26.75 -15.74 -23.00
CA HIS A 505 -27.21 -17.13 -23.09
C HIS A 505 -26.82 -17.69 -24.47
N VAL A 506 -26.01 -18.74 -24.46
CA VAL A 506 -25.85 -19.63 -25.61
C VAL A 506 -26.75 -20.82 -25.32
N ASP A 507 -27.86 -20.87 -26.05
CA ASP A 507 -28.75 -22.02 -26.11
C ASP A 507 -27.97 -23.25 -26.61
N ILE A 508 -27.92 -24.29 -25.78
CA ILE A 508 -27.46 -25.62 -26.20
C ILE A 508 -28.67 -26.32 -26.81
N VAL A 509 -28.71 -26.38 -28.14
CA VAL A 509 -29.58 -27.28 -28.89
C VAL A 509 -28.83 -28.57 -29.18
N ARG A 510 -29.34 -29.65 -28.55
CA ARG A 510 -29.15 -31.09 -28.78
C ARG A 510 -27.82 -31.74 -28.40
#